data_AF-A0A173LN72-F1
#
_entry.id   AF-A0A173LN72-F1
#
_cell.length_a   1.000
_cell.length_b   1.000
_cell.length_c   1.000
_cell.angle_alpha   90.00
_cell.angle_beta   90.00
_cell.angle_gamma   90.00
#
_symmetry.space_group_name_H-M   'P 1'
#
loop_
_entity.id
_entity.type
_entity.pdbx_description
1 polymer ?
#
loop_
_entity_poly.entity_id
_entity_poly.type
_entity_poly.pdbx_seq_one_letter_code
_entity_poly.pdbx_strand_id
1 'polypeptide(L)'
;MGSPSSYGTDRPHVVITGKDAAHVAGLARAIESTGTRTTVAEKRSDLHGESVTALLVVLEPVEDDNWRDWLHNETDIWDVFDDVVPHLSNPSTGLIVGYTATDDPETRSDYRLAWEDLASAFESAAISDGGVDFTMNAIEVPVRSDREVLEARLAEFFSKRRSTYANHVVVPFENLHNSSIIAELTNSVI
;
A
#
# COMPACT_ATOMS: atom_id res chain seq x y z
N MET A 1 -0.13 -39.50 1.50
CA MET A 1 0.14 -38.76 0.25
C MET A 1 -0.94 -37.69 0.15
N GLY A 2 -0.65 -36.48 0.63
CA GLY A 2 -1.57 -35.35 0.52
C GLY A 2 -1.47 -34.76 -0.88
N SER A 3 -2.61 -34.54 -1.51
CA SER A 3 -2.73 -33.94 -2.84
C SER A 3 -1.96 -32.62 -2.92
N PRO A 4 -1.33 -32.29 -4.07
CA PRO A 4 -0.81 -30.95 -4.28
C PRO A 4 -2.00 -30.00 -4.21
N SER A 5 -1.95 -29.04 -3.29
CA SER A 5 -2.90 -27.93 -3.29
C SER A 5 -2.86 -27.30 -4.67
N SER A 6 -4.02 -27.25 -5.31
CA SER A 6 -4.23 -26.42 -6.49
C SER A 6 -3.87 -25.00 -6.09
N TYR A 7 -2.69 -24.52 -6.48
CA TYR A 7 -2.44 -23.10 -6.58
C TYR A 7 -3.49 -22.56 -7.55
N GLY A 8 -4.57 -22.03 -6.99
CA GLY A 8 -5.63 -21.39 -7.74
C GLY A 8 -4.99 -20.37 -8.65
N THR A 9 -5.37 -20.41 -9.92
CA THR A 9 -5.17 -19.34 -10.90
C THR A 9 -5.97 -18.09 -10.53
N ASP A 10 -6.08 -17.78 -9.24
CA ASP A 10 -6.80 -16.62 -8.75
C ASP A 10 -5.97 -15.40 -9.12
N ARG A 11 -6.62 -14.52 -9.90
CA ARG A 11 -6.03 -13.25 -10.28
C ARG A 11 -5.66 -12.49 -9.00
N PRO A 12 -4.54 -11.76 -9.00
CA PRO A 12 -4.18 -10.94 -7.85
C PRO A 12 -5.35 -10.03 -7.50
N HIS A 13 -5.72 -10.04 -6.22
CA HIS A 13 -6.75 -9.20 -5.64
C HIS A 13 -6.07 -8.15 -4.77
N VAL A 14 -6.28 -6.89 -5.13
CA VAL A 14 -5.76 -5.72 -4.44
C VAL A 14 -6.90 -5.00 -3.74
N VAL A 15 -6.78 -4.79 -2.43
CA VAL A 15 -7.68 -3.91 -1.69
C VAL A 15 -7.04 -2.53 -1.62
N ILE A 16 -7.83 -1.48 -1.87
CA ILE A 16 -7.36 -0.09 -1.85
C ILE A 16 -8.19 0.70 -0.84
N THR A 17 -7.55 1.50 0.01
CA THR A 17 -8.20 2.39 0.97
C THR A 17 -7.55 3.77 0.96
N GLY A 18 -8.32 4.80 1.31
CA GLY A 18 -7.87 6.19 1.42
C GLY A 18 -9.04 7.15 1.61
N LYS A 19 -8.74 8.38 2.06
CA LYS A 19 -9.76 9.39 2.39
C LYS A 19 -10.38 10.07 1.17
N ASP A 20 -9.62 10.29 0.09
CA ASP A 20 -10.14 10.82 -1.17
C ASP A 20 -10.74 9.69 -2.02
N ALA A 21 -12.07 9.51 -1.92
CA ALA A 21 -12.79 8.47 -2.66
C ALA A 21 -12.64 8.60 -4.19
N ALA A 22 -12.54 9.82 -4.72
CA ALA A 22 -12.37 10.03 -6.16
C ALA A 22 -10.98 9.58 -6.62
N HIS A 23 -9.95 9.86 -5.80
CA HIS A 23 -8.61 9.37 -6.02
C HIS A 23 -8.53 7.85 -6.00
N VAL A 24 -9.05 7.25 -4.93
CA VAL A 24 -8.98 5.82 -4.70
C VAL A 24 -9.71 5.08 -5.82
N ALA A 25 -10.86 5.59 -6.27
CA ALA A 25 -11.58 5.05 -7.42
C ALA A 25 -10.79 5.19 -8.74
N GLY A 26 -10.04 6.27 -8.93
CA GLY A 26 -9.15 6.47 -10.07
C GLY A 26 -8.02 5.42 -10.10
N LEU A 27 -7.35 5.24 -8.97
CA LEU A 27 -6.30 4.23 -8.78
C LEU A 27 -6.80 2.80 -9.01
N ALA A 28 -7.98 2.47 -8.45
CA ALA A 28 -8.63 1.19 -8.66
C ALA A 28 -8.81 0.90 -10.15
N ARG A 29 -9.40 1.84 -10.90
CA ARG A 29 -9.60 1.70 -12.36
C ARG A 29 -8.30 1.54 -13.13
N ALA A 30 -7.25 2.28 -12.76
CA ALA A 30 -5.94 2.17 -13.39
C ALA A 30 -5.34 0.77 -13.20
N ILE A 31 -5.41 0.22 -11.98
CA ILE A 31 -4.94 -1.14 -11.68
C ILE A 31 -5.82 -2.20 -12.38
N GLU A 32 -7.14 -2.03 -12.39
CA GLU A 32 -8.06 -2.94 -13.09
C GLU A 32 -7.81 -3.04 -14.60
N SER A 33 -7.39 -1.93 -15.21
CA SER A 33 -7.04 -1.90 -16.64
C SER A 33 -5.91 -2.87 -17.00
N THR A 34 -5.13 -3.34 -16.01
CA THR A 34 -4.06 -4.32 -16.17
C THR A 34 -4.51 -5.78 -16.03
N GLY A 35 -5.81 -6.00 -15.76
CA GLY A 35 -6.39 -7.34 -15.52
C GLY A 35 -6.29 -7.81 -14.07
N THR A 36 -5.80 -6.96 -13.17
CA THR A 36 -5.77 -7.17 -11.72
C THR A 36 -7.14 -6.87 -11.12
N ARG A 37 -7.61 -7.69 -10.18
CA ARG A 37 -8.88 -7.43 -9.50
C ARG A 37 -8.65 -6.40 -8.40
N THR A 38 -9.52 -5.39 -8.28
CA THR A 38 -9.47 -4.43 -7.19
C THR A 38 -10.75 -4.33 -6.40
N THR A 39 -10.65 -3.99 -5.13
CA THR A 39 -11.76 -3.62 -4.26
C THR A 39 -11.40 -2.33 -3.51
N VAL A 40 -12.29 -1.34 -3.55
CA VAL A 40 -12.14 -0.10 -2.76
C VAL A 40 -12.82 -0.31 -1.41
N ALA A 41 -12.10 -0.14 -0.30
CA ALA A 41 -12.62 -0.34 1.04
C ALA A 41 -12.98 1.00 1.70
N GLU A 42 -14.27 1.20 2.03
CA GLU A 42 -14.80 2.45 2.61
C GLU A 42 -15.25 2.31 4.09
N LYS A 43 -14.74 1.28 4.80
CA LYS A 43 -15.16 0.75 6.11
C LYS A 43 -16.30 -0.27 6.06
N ARG A 44 -15.92 -1.51 6.36
CA ARG A 44 -16.72 -2.73 6.59
C ARG A 44 -17.52 -3.26 5.40
N SER A 45 -17.20 -4.52 5.11
CA SER A 45 -18.09 -5.58 4.60
C SER A 45 -18.17 -5.90 3.10
N ASP A 46 -17.15 -5.59 2.30
CA ASP A 46 -17.14 -6.06 0.89
C ASP A 46 -16.24 -7.28 0.64
N LEU A 47 -15.40 -7.68 1.60
CA LEU A 47 -14.45 -8.80 1.46
C LEU A 47 -15.07 -10.14 1.88
N HIS A 48 -16.17 -10.56 1.25
CA HIS A 48 -16.85 -11.80 1.61
C HIS A 48 -16.13 -13.06 1.10
N GLY A 49 -15.23 -13.61 1.93
CA GLY A 49 -14.59 -14.92 1.68
C GLY A 49 -13.52 -14.88 0.60
N GLU A 50 -13.02 -13.69 0.27
CA GLU A 50 -12.04 -13.51 -0.79
C GLU A 50 -10.62 -13.49 -0.23
N SER A 51 -9.67 -14.06 -0.99
CA SER A 51 -8.26 -14.00 -0.66
C SER A 51 -7.66 -12.70 -1.19
N VAL A 52 -7.11 -11.87 -0.30
CA VAL A 52 -6.48 -10.58 -0.62
C VAL A 52 -4.98 -10.78 -0.74
N THR A 53 -4.45 -10.54 -1.94
CA THR A 53 -3.01 -10.72 -2.23
C THR A 53 -2.20 -9.45 -1.98
N ALA A 54 -2.85 -8.28 -2.03
CA ALA A 54 -2.21 -7.03 -1.70
C ALA A 54 -3.15 -5.97 -1.10
N LEU A 55 -2.56 -5.05 -0.32
CA LEU A 55 -3.22 -3.87 0.23
C LEU A 55 -2.53 -2.60 -0.28
N LEU A 56 -3.28 -1.60 -0.71
CA LEU A 56 -2.80 -0.26 -1.06
C LEU A 56 -3.48 0.76 -0.15
N VAL A 57 -2.69 1.50 0.62
CA VAL A 57 -3.15 2.54 1.54
C VAL A 57 -2.75 3.90 0.96
N VAL A 58 -3.73 4.77 0.68
CA VAL A 58 -3.51 6.11 0.13
C VAL A 58 -3.72 7.14 1.24
N LEU A 59 -2.66 7.87 1.57
CA LEU A 59 -2.58 8.81 2.67
C LEU A 59 -2.36 10.22 2.15
N GLU A 60 -3.32 11.11 2.36
CA GLU A 60 -3.21 12.53 2.03
C GLU A 60 -3.24 13.35 3.32
N PRO A 61 -2.16 14.05 3.69
CA PRO A 61 -2.18 14.95 4.83
C PRO A 61 -3.03 16.17 4.48
N VAL A 62 -3.79 16.61 5.47
CA VAL A 62 -4.48 17.90 5.40
C VAL A 62 -3.43 18.99 5.60
N GLU A 63 -3.40 20.01 4.73
CA GLU A 63 -2.49 21.15 4.87
C GLU A 63 -2.61 21.72 6.30
N ASP A 64 -1.46 21.98 6.94
CA ASP A 64 -1.27 22.57 8.28
C ASP A 64 -1.42 21.68 9.54
N ASP A 65 -1.68 20.37 9.42
CA ASP A 65 -1.70 19.48 10.60
C ASP A 65 -0.30 18.94 10.98
N ASN A 66 -0.04 18.82 12.28
CA ASN A 66 1.10 18.08 12.82
C ASN A 66 0.96 16.60 12.42
N TRP A 67 1.88 16.09 11.61
CA TRP A 67 1.87 14.72 11.09
C TRP A 67 1.70 13.65 12.19
N ARG A 68 2.22 13.89 13.41
CA ARG A 68 2.07 12.96 14.54
C ARG A 68 0.63 12.85 15.02
N ASP A 69 -0.04 13.99 15.09
CA ASP A 69 -1.44 14.07 15.52
C ASP A 69 -2.33 13.51 14.42
N TRP A 70 -2.03 13.82 13.15
CA TRP A 70 -2.69 13.22 11.99
C TRP A 70 -2.59 11.69 12.02
N LEU A 71 -1.40 11.12 12.21
CA LEU A 71 -1.17 9.68 12.25
C LEU A 71 -1.95 8.99 13.39
N HIS A 72 -2.01 9.61 14.57
CA HIS A 72 -2.80 9.10 15.70
C HIS A 72 -4.31 9.19 15.46
N ASN A 73 -4.75 10.14 14.64
CA ASN A 73 -6.16 10.38 14.32
C ASN A 73 -6.65 9.58 13.10
N GLU A 74 -5.77 8.86 12.39
CA GLU A 74 -6.15 7.96 11.29
C GLU A 74 -6.77 6.64 11.79
N THR A 75 -7.75 6.72 12.70
CA THR A 75 -8.53 5.58 13.20
C THR A 75 -9.21 4.83 12.05
N ASP A 76 -9.58 5.55 10.99
CA ASP A 76 -10.28 4.96 9.86
C ASP A 76 -9.43 3.94 9.09
N ILE A 77 -8.12 4.15 9.04
CA ILE A 77 -7.19 3.29 8.29
C ILE A 77 -6.91 2.01 9.07
N TRP A 78 -6.75 2.13 10.39
CA TRP A 78 -6.65 0.97 11.28
C TRP A 78 -7.91 0.11 11.23
N ASP A 79 -9.09 0.71 11.29
CA ASP A 79 -10.36 -0.02 11.18
C ASP A 79 -10.46 -0.81 9.87
N VAL A 80 -9.98 -0.25 8.75
CA VAL A 80 -9.95 -0.94 7.45
C VAL A 80 -8.89 -2.04 7.43
N PHE A 81 -7.70 -1.78 7.99
CA PHE A 81 -6.64 -2.77 8.07
C PHE A 81 -7.09 -4.00 8.85
N ASP A 82 -7.69 -3.80 10.03
CA ASP A 82 -8.20 -4.87 10.88
C ASP A 82 -9.30 -5.70 10.19
N ASP A 83 -10.12 -5.07 9.34
CA ASP A 83 -11.12 -5.76 8.51
C ASP A 83 -10.46 -6.58 7.38
N VAL A 84 -9.32 -6.14 6.85
CA VAL A 84 -8.58 -6.81 5.76
C VAL A 84 -7.72 -7.97 6.24
N VAL A 85 -7.11 -7.87 7.43
CA VAL A 85 -6.15 -8.86 7.96
C VAL A 85 -6.64 -10.32 7.86
N PRO A 86 -7.89 -10.65 8.23
CA PRO A 86 -8.41 -12.03 8.14
C PRO A 86 -8.49 -12.59 6.71
N HIS A 87 -8.45 -11.72 5.70
CA HIS A 87 -8.57 -12.05 4.29
C HIS A 87 -7.22 -12.11 3.56
N LEU A 88 -6.13 -11.67 4.22
CA LEU A 88 -4.81 -11.66 3.61
C LEU A 88 -4.33 -13.07 3.28
N SER A 89 -3.84 -13.27 2.05
CA SER A 89 -3.15 -14.49 1.67
C SER A 89 -1.80 -14.59 2.37
N ASN A 90 -1.31 -15.82 2.57
CA ASN A 90 0.04 -16.05 3.05
C ASN A 90 0.90 -16.62 1.89
N PRO A 91 1.89 -15.87 1.35
CA PRO A 91 2.28 -14.49 1.70
C PRO A 91 1.40 -13.41 1.03
N SER A 92 1.41 -12.20 1.58
CA SER A 92 0.76 -11.01 1.00
C SER A 92 1.63 -9.76 1.16
N THR A 93 1.26 -8.68 0.49
CA THR A 93 2.07 -7.44 0.48
C THR A 93 1.20 -6.21 0.62
N GLY A 94 1.73 -5.15 1.20
CA GLY A 94 1.12 -3.85 1.30
C GLY A 94 2.00 -2.77 0.68
N LEU A 95 1.35 -1.70 0.26
CA LEU A 95 1.99 -0.46 -0.16
C LEU A 95 1.24 0.74 0.43
N ILE A 96 1.97 1.63 1.08
CA ILE A 96 1.51 2.95 1.48
C ILE A 96 1.94 3.94 0.40
N VAL A 97 1.01 4.77 -0.05
CA VAL A 97 1.27 5.94 -0.87
C VAL A 97 0.95 7.15 -0.02
N GLY A 98 1.97 7.85 0.43
CA GLY A 98 1.85 9.00 1.32
C GLY A 98 2.18 10.30 0.61
N TYR A 99 1.22 11.22 0.56
CA TYR A 99 1.43 12.57 0.08
C TYR A 99 1.98 13.45 1.19
N THR A 100 2.74 14.51 0.90
CA THR A 100 3.33 15.41 1.93
C THR A 100 2.85 16.85 1.87
N ALA A 101 2.14 17.25 0.81
CA ALA A 101 1.66 18.62 0.54
C ALA A 101 2.74 19.74 0.56
N THR A 102 4.03 19.41 0.72
CA THR A 102 5.12 20.37 0.85
C THR A 102 6.39 19.88 0.15
N ASP A 103 7.19 20.84 -0.31
CA ASP A 103 8.53 20.60 -0.86
C ASP A 103 9.64 20.75 0.21
N ASP A 104 9.28 21.13 1.43
CA ASP A 104 10.23 21.35 2.53
C ASP A 104 10.92 20.04 2.98
N PRO A 105 12.26 19.93 2.88
CA PRO A 105 12.97 18.68 3.17
C PRO A 105 12.82 18.17 4.61
N GLU A 106 12.78 19.07 5.59
CA GLU A 106 12.65 18.69 7.01
C GLU A 106 11.28 18.10 7.27
N THR A 107 10.22 18.80 6.86
CA THR A 107 8.84 18.33 6.97
C THR A 107 8.63 17.01 6.22
N ARG A 108 9.22 16.86 5.02
CA ARG A 108 9.16 15.60 4.26
C ARG A 108 9.86 14.45 4.97
N SER A 109 11.02 14.71 5.61
CA SER A 109 11.73 13.68 6.39
C SER A 109 10.88 13.17 7.55
N ASP A 110 10.15 14.07 8.20
CA ASP A 110 9.24 13.76 9.30
C ASP A 110 8.07 12.85 8.85
N TYR A 111 7.44 13.15 7.72
CA TYR A 111 6.41 12.29 7.12
C TYR A 111 6.95 10.91 6.71
N ARG A 112 8.18 10.83 6.21
CA ARG A 112 8.80 9.53 5.88
C ARG A 112 8.91 8.64 7.11
N LEU A 113 9.42 9.19 8.23
CA LEU A 113 9.46 8.46 9.50
C LEU A 113 8.07 8.00 9.94
N ALA A 114 7.05 8.84 9.77
CA ALA A 114 5.67 8.50 10.08
C ALA A 114 5.16 7.26 9.31
N TRP A 115 5.47 7.16 8.02
CA TRP A 115 5.04 6.01 7.22
C TRP A 115 5.89 4.76 7.47
N GLU A 116 7.18 4.90 7.83
CA GLU A 116 7.99 3.77 8.30
C GLU A 116 7.38 3.17 9.57
N ASP A 117 7.04 4.02 10.55
CA ASP A 117 6.41 3.61 11.80
C ASP A 117 5.06 2.92 11.53
N LEU A 118 4.24 3.48 10.64
CA LEU A 118 2.95 2.89 10.26
C LEU A 118 3.11 1.54 9.54
N ALA A 119 4.04 1.45 8.59
CA ALA A 119 4.31 0.20 7.87
C ALA A 119 4.76 -0.90 8.83
N SER A 120 5.69 -0.58 9.72
CA SER A 120 6.17 -1.49 10.78
C SER A 120 5.05 -1.96 11.71
N ALA A 121 4.13 -1.06 12.07
CA ALA A 121 2.99 -1.38 12.91
C ALA A 121 2.01 -2.33 12.21
N PHE A 122 1.68 -2.11 10.94
CA PHE A 122 0.82 -3.02 10.17
C PHE A 122 1.43 -4.41 10.00
N GLU A 123 2.73 -4.49 9.70
CA GLU A 123 3.42 -5.79 9.60
C GLU A 123 3.39 -6.55 10.92
N SER A 124 3.71 -5.87 12.02
CA SER A 124 3.68 -6.46 13.35
C SER A 124 2.28 -6.99 13.71
N ALA A 125 1.23 -6.24 13.36
CA ALA A 125 -0.16 -6.63 13.60
C ALA A 125 -0.59 -7.84 12.75
N ALA A 126 -0.31 -7.84 11.44
CA ALA A 126 -0.64 -8.98 10.55
C ALA A 126 0.05 -10.29 10.98
N ILE A 127 1.31 -10.21 11.41
CA ILE A 127 2.07 -11.36 11.92
C ILE A 127 1.48 -11.84 13.24
N SER A 128 1.14 -10.93 14.16
CA SER A 128 0.67 -11.29 15.50
C SER A 128 -0.75 -11.85 15.51
N ASP A 129 -1.66 -11.23 14.77
CA ASP A 129 -3.09 -11.56 14.80
C ASP A 129 -3.48 -12.63 13.77
N GLY A 130 -2.86 -12.59 12.59
CA GLY A 130 -3.16 -13.49 11.48
C GLY A 130 -2.16 -14.63 11.29
N GLY A 131 -0.95 -14.53 11.85
CA GLY A 131 0.15 -15.44 11.51
C GLY A 131 0.51 -15.38 10.02
N VAL A 132 0.22 -14.25 9.36
CA VAL A 132 0.39 -14.04 7.92
C VAL A 132 1.79 -13.51 7.65
N ASP A 133 2.47 -14.08 6.65
CA ASP A 133 3.69 -13.48 6.09
C ASP A 133 3.27 -12.26 5.24
N PHE A 134 3.38 -11.07 5.84
CA PHE A 134 2.95 -9.81 5.26
C PHE A 134 4.10 -8.81 5.27
N THR A 135 4.32 -8.11 4.16
CA THR A 135 5.29 -7.01 4.06
C THR A 135 4.62 -5.74 3.55
N MET A 136 4.80 -4.63 4.25
CA MET A 136 4.35 -3.28 3.89
C MET A 136 5.53 -2.40 3.48
N ASN A 137 5.39 -1.72 2.35
CA ASN A 137 6.35 -0.70 1.90
C ASN A 137 5.65 0.65 1.83
N ALA A 138 6.41 1.72 1.62
CA ALA A 138 5.85 3.06 1.50
C ALA A 138 6.51 3.87 0.37
N ILE A 139 5.73 4.76 -0.24
CA ILE A 139 6.19 5.72 -1.25
C ILE A 139 5.77 7.11 -0.77
N GLU A 140 6.75 8.01 -0.65
CA GLU A 140 6.51 9.44 -0.44
C GLU A 140 6.18 10.11 -1.76
N VAL A 141 5.18 11.00 -1.81
CA VAL A 141 4.77 11.72 -3.03
C VAL A 141 4.54 13.22 -2.77
N PRO A 142 5.36 14.11 -3.33
CA PRO A 142 5.08 15.55 -3.32
C PRO A 142 3.82 15.89 -4.15
N VAL A 143 2.92 16.73 -3.63
CA VAL A 143 1.57 16.96 -4.21
C VAL A 143 1.58 17.74 -5.54
N ARG A 144 2.69 18.37 -5.94
CA ARG A 144 2.64 19.43 -6.97
C ARG A 144 2.51 18.99 -8.43
N SER A 145 2.83 17.75 -8.82
CA SER A 145 2.70 17.28 -10.22
C SER A 145 2.73 15.77 -10.44
N ASP A 146 2.91 14.99 -9.38
CA ASP A 146 3.47 13.63 -9.48
C ASP A 146 2.42 12.51 -9.41
N ARG A 147 1.15 12.87 -9.20
CA ARG A 147 0.01 11.96 -9.05
C ARG A 147 -0.21 11.10 -10.30
N GLU A 148 -0.22 11.70 -11.49
CA GLU A 148 -0.43 10.97 -12.75
C GLU A 148 0.73 10.00 -13.05
N VAL A 149 1.96 10.40 -12.73
CA VAL A 149 3.15 9.55 -12.93
C VAL A 149 3.13 8.37 -11.96
N LEU A 150 2.69 8.58 -10.71
CA LEU A 150 2.54 7.52 -9.73
C LEU A 150 1.47 6.50 -10.13
N GLU A 151 0.30 6.95 -10.58
CA GLU A 151 -0.82 6.07 -10.99
C GLU A 151 -0.39 5.07 -12.06
N ALA A 152 0.30 5.55 -13.11
CA ALA A 152 0.83 4.71 -14.18
C ALA A 152 1.85 3.66 -13.67
N ARG A 153 2.62 4.02 -12.64
CA ARG A 153 3.66 3.15 -12.07
C ARG A 153 3.09 2.13 -11.07
N LEU A 154 2.07 2.48 -10.32
CA LEU A 154 1.35 1.55 -9.43
C LEU A 154 0.67 0.45 -10.23
N ALA A 155 0.04 0.79 -11.35
CA ALA A 155 -0.51 -0.19 -12.29
C ALA A 155 0.57 -1.17 -12.81
N GLU A 156 1.77 -0.66 -13.12
CA GLU A 156 2.92 -1.48 -13.51
C GLU A 156 3.38 -2.42 -12.36
N PHE A 157 3.38 -1.93 -11.11
CA PHE A 157 3.76 -2.70 -9.94
C PHE A 157 2.82 -3.90 -9.69
N PHE A 158 1.50 -3.66 -9.71
CA PHE A 158 0.51 -4.72 -9.44
C PHE A 158 0.33 -5.70 -10.59
N SER A 159 0.53 -5.25 -11.84
CA SER A 159 0.44 -6.12 -13.03
C SER A 159 1.57 -7.13 -13.18
N LYS A 160 2.72 -6.91 -12.51
CA LYS A 160 3.94 -7.71 -12.70
C LYS A 160 4.22 -8.75 -11.61
N ARG A 161 3.44 -8.87 -10.53
CA ARG A 161 3.85 -9.73 -9.39
C ARG A 161 3.51 -11.22 -9.54
N ARG A 162 4.59 -12.02 -9.44
CA ARG A 162 4.63 -13.42 -8.98
C ARG A 162 5.69 -13.68 -7.89
N SER A 163 6.29 -12.64 -7.30
CA SER A 163 7.37 -12.80 -6.32
C SER A 163 7.08 -12.02 -5.04
N THR A 164 7.23 -12.76 -3.94
CA THR A 164 7.46 -12.28 -2.58
C THR A 164 8.55 -11.22 -2.59
N TYR A 165 8.27 -10.04 -2.05
CA TYR A 165 9.27 -9.02 -1.83
C TYR A 165 9.04 -8.36 -0.48
N ALA A 166 10.10 -8.41 0.32
CA ALA A 166 10.25 -7.85 1.65
C ALA A 166 11.20 -6.64 1.59
N ASN A 167 10.88 -5.60 2.37
CA ASN A 167 11.78 -4.76 3.16
C ASN A 167 11.10 -3.39 3.36
N HIS A 168 10.64 -3.10 4.58
CA HIS A 168 10.11 -1.83 5.10
C HIS A 168 10.84 -0.56 4.60
N VAL A 169 10.70 -0.23 3.34
CA VAL A 169 11.44 0.85 2.69
C VAL A 169 10.44 1.93 2.35
N VAL A 170 10.75 3.15 2.77
CA VAL A 170 10.16 4.34 2.18
C VAL A 170 11.00 4.77 0.99
N VAL A 171 10.41 4.74 -0.20
CA VAL A 171 11.04 5.26 -1.42
C VAL A 171 10.51 6.68 -1.69
N PRO A 172 11.38 7.71 -1.67
CA PRO A 172 11.02 9.04 -2.15
C PRO A 172 10.61 9.00 -3.63
N PHE A 173 9.56 9.73 -4.01
CA PHE A 173 9.09 9.77 -5.41
C PHE A 173 10.19 10.10 -6.41
N GLU A 174 11.14 10.97 -6.03
CA GLU A 174 12.23 11.38 -6.90
C GLU A 174 13.11 10.21 -7.38
N ASN A 175 13.21 9.15 -6.58
CA ASN A 175 13.95 7.95 -6.94
C ASN A 175 13.20 7.13 -8.00
N LEU A 176 11.86 7.24 -8.06
CA LEU A 176 11.00 6.56 -9.03
C LEU A 176 11.07 7.16 -10.44
N HIS A 177 11.62 8.37 -10.60
CA HIS A 177 11.88 8.92 -11.93
C HIS A 177 13.04 8.22 -12.66
N ASN A 178 13.99 7.66 -11.90
CA ASN A 178 15.25 7.12 -12.44
C ASN A 178 15.24 5.59 -12.59
N SER A 179 14.28 4.91 -11.96
CA SER A 179 14.18 3.45 -11.87
C SER A 179 12.73 2.96 -11.87
N SER A 180 12.50 1.67 -12.13
CA SER A 180 11.16 1.07 -11.93
C SER A 180 10.82 0.96 -10.43
N ILE A 181 9.56 1.16 -10.03
CA ILE A 181 9.09 0.96 -8.65
C ILE A 181 9.53 -0.40 -8.10
N ILE A 182 9.44 -1.46 -8.92
CA ILE A 182 9.84 -2.80 -8.51
C ILE A 182 11.31 -2.83 -8.12
N ALA A 183 12.21 -2.25 -8.92
CA ALA A 183 13.63 -2.19 -8.61
C ALA A 183 13.91 -1.41 -7.31
N GLU A 184 13.26 -0.27 -7.10
CA GLU A 184 13.48 0.53 -5.88
C GLU A 184 12.94 -0.17 -4.63
N LEU A 185 11.78 -0.82 -4.72
CA LEU A 185 11.19 -1.62 -3.63
C LEU A 185 11.86 -2.99 -3.42
N THR A 186 12.83 -3.38 -4.26
CA THR A 186 13.53 -4.68 -4.14
C THR A 186 15.04 -4.55 -3.97
N ASN A 187 15.66 -3.47 -4.43
CA ASN A 187 17.11 -3.26 -4.39
C ASN A 187 17.59 -2.45 -3.18
N SER A 188 16.75 -2.08 -2.22
CA SER A 188 17.21 -1.40 -0.99
C SER A 188 18.00 -2.32 -0.04
N VAL A 189 18.41 -3.50 -0.51
CA VAL A 189 19.44 -4.30 0.14
C VAL A 189 20.80 -3.72 -0.22
N ILE A 190 21.30 -2.80 0.61
CA ILE A 190 22.74 -2.62 0.83
C ILE A 190 23.01 -2.59 2.33
#